data_AF-A0A6C0EVL9-F1
#
_entry.id   AF-A0A6C0EVL9-F1
#
_cell.length_a   1.000
_cell.length_b   1.000
_cell.length_c   1.000
_cell.angle_alpha   90.00
_cell.angle_beta   90.00
_cell.angle_gamma   90.00
#
_symmetry.space_group_name_H-M   'P 1'
#
loop_
_entity.id
_entity.type
_entity.pdbx_description
1 polymer ?
#
loop_
_entity_poly.entity_id
_entity_poly.type
_entity_poly.pdbx_seq_one_letter_code
_entity_poly.pdbx_strand_id
1 'polypeptide(L)'
;MNEDMLKILGIIVVVGFLIYLAAKSLRLHRNMLEGFTASDGSASSPNGEAGNAKKYADTIKEHVIKLQGDLSISANKPHYEDIIVNMEEYISLLMLKSVLNMNTSSDSAATNIDAINNLNSLYSVKAALNNTMVYIDGQ
;
A
#
# COMPACT_ATOMS: atom_id res chain seq x y z
N MET A 1 19.45 -24.93 -67.51
CA MET A 1 19.79 -24.93 -66.06
C MET A 1 18.84 -25.91 -65.41
N ASN A 2 19.39 -27.00 -64.88
CA ASN A 2 18.68 -28.26 -64.67
C ASN A 2 17.55 -28.12 -63.64
N GLU A 3 16.39 -28.71 -63.96
CA GLU A 3 15.21 -28.78 -63.09
C GLU A 3 15.54 -29.32 -61.69
N ASP A 4 16.58 -30.14 -61.59
CA ASP A 4 17.08 -30.69 -60.33
C ASP A 4 17.67 -29.61 -59.40
N MET A 5 18.28 -28.55 -59.94
CA MET A 5 18.75 -27.41 -59.15
C MET A 5 17.59 -26.58 -58.59
N LEU A 6 16.45 -26.52 -59.27
CA LEU A 6 15.28 -25.80 -58.80
C LEU A 6 14.53 -26.60 -57.72
N LYS A 7 14.44 -27.94 -57.88
CA LYS A 7 13.86 -28.83 -56.87
C LYS A 7 14.67 -28.85 -55.57
N ILE A 8 16.00 -28.91 -55.65
CA ILE A 8 16.85 -28.92 -54.43
C ILE A 8 16.78 -27.58 -53.69
N LEU A 9 16.75 -26.46 -54.42
CA LEU A 9 16.61 -25.13 -53.83
C LEU A 9 15.24 -24.96 -53.15
N GLY A 10 14.17 -25.44 -53.78
CA GLY A 10 12.82 -25.42 -53.21
C GLY A 10 12.72 -26.20 -51.90
N ILE A 11 13.34 -27.38 -51.82
CA ILE A 11 13.35 -28.19 -50.59
C ILE A 11 14.10 -27.46 -49.47
N ILE A 12 15.25 -26.84 -49.77
CA ILE A 12 16.03 -26.08 -48.78
C ILE A 12 15.21 -24.93 -48.18
N VAL A 13 14.46 -24.20 -49.03
CA VAL A 13 13.62 -23.09 -48.56
C VAL A 13 12.47 -23.59 -47.68
N VAL A 14 11.82 -24.70 -48.04
CA VAL A 14 10.71 -25.27 -47.26
C VAL A 14 11.22 -25.82 -45.91
N VAL A 15 12.35 -26.52 -45.91
CA VAL A 15 12.96 -27.05 -44.67
C VAL A 15 13.42 -25.91 -43.76
N GLY A 16 14.05 -24.87 -44.33
CA GLY A 16 14.44 -23.67 -43.58
C GLY A 16 13.24 -22.94 -42.97
N PHE A 17 12.12 -22.85 -43.71
CA PHE A 17 10.88 -22.24 -43.21
C PHE A 17 10.27 -23.05 -42.06
N LEU A 18 10.28 -24.38 -42.12
CA LEU A 18 9.80 -25.24 -41.04
C LEU A 18 10.65 -25.10 -39.77
N ILE A 19 11.97 -25.04 -39.90
CA ILE A 19 12.88 -24.81 -38.76
C ILE A 19 12.63 -23.43 -38.14
N TYR A 20 12.43 -22.40 -38.96
CA TYR A 20 12.08 -21.05 -38.48
C TYR A 20 10.77 -21.04 -37.69
N LEU A 21 9.74 -21.73 -38.19
CA LEU A 21 8.43 -21.81 -37.52
C LEU A 21 8.54 -22.55 -36.18
N ALA A 22 9.30 -23.64 -36.12
CA ALA A 22 9.57 -24.38 -34.89
C ALA A 22 10.38 -23.56 -33.87
N ALA A 23 11.41 -22.83 -34.31
CA ALA A 23 12.19 -21.96 -33.43
C ALA A 23 11.34 -20.80 -32.88
N LYS A 24 10.44 -20.23 -33.70
CA LYS A 24 9.51 -19.17 -33.29
C LYS A 24 8.43 -19.70 -32.35
N SER A 25 7.90 -20.89 -32.57
CA SER A 25 6.91 -21.52 -31.67
C SER A 25 7.52 -21.90 -30.32
N LEU A 26 8.78 -22.34 -30.29
CA LEU A 26 9.51 -22.63 -29.06
C LEU A 26 9.84 -21.37 -28.26
N ARG A 27 10.15 -20.23 -28.91
CA ARG A 27 10.29 -18.95 -28.21
C ARG A 27 8.97 -18.50 -27.59
N LEU A 28 7.85 -18.70 -28.28
CA LEU A 28 6.53 -18.37 -27.74
C LEU A 28 6.16 -19.25 -26.55
N HIS A 29 6.44 -20.56 -26.64
CA HIS A 29 6.28 -21.49 -25.53
C HIS A 29 7.23 -21.18 -24.37
N ARG A 30 8.50 -20.81 -24.61
CA ARG A 30 9.42 -20.41 -23.53
C ARG A 30 8.99 -19.12 -22.85
N ASN A 31 8.57 -18.10 -23.59
CA ASN A 31 8.12 -16.85 -22.99
C ASN A 31 6.83 -17.03 -22.17
N MET A 32 5.95 -17.96 -22.57
CA MET A 32 4.77 -18.33 -21.79
C MET A 32 5.11 -19.24 -20.61
N LEU A 33 6.07 -20.16 -20.77
CA LEU A 33 6.52 -21.09 -19.72
C LEU A 33 7.32 -20.36 -18.64
N GLU A 34 8.16 -19.41 -19.02
CA GLU A 34 8.95 -18.57 -18.10
C GLU A 34 8.05 -17.62 -17.28
N GLY A 35 6.87 -17.25 -17.82
CA GLY A 35 5.82 -16.58 -17.06
C GLY A 35 5.07 -17.48 -16.05
N PHE A 36 5.21 -18.81 -16.16
CA PHE A 36 4.58 -19.78 -15.25
C PHE A 36 5.57 -20.37 -14.23
N THR A 37 6.87 -20.46 -14.56
CA THR A 37 7.91 -21.02 -13.69
C THR A 37 8.50 -20.00 -12.69
N ALA A 38 8.08 -18.74 -12.73
CA ALA A 38 8.40 -17.73 -11.70
C ALA A 38 7.44 -17.75 -10.49
N SER A 39 6.79 -18.90 -10.21
CA SER A 39 5.87 -19.03 -9.07
C SER A 39 5.89 -20.43 -8.44
N ASP A 40 7.02 -20.76 -7.81
CA ASP A 40 7.00 -21.63 -6.63
C ASP A 40 6.62 -20.75 -5.42
N GLY A 41 5.45 -20.87 -4.79
CA GLY A 41 4.35 -21.79 -5.04
C GLY A 41 3.02 -21.29 -4.43
N SER A 42 1.96 -21.97 -4.83
CA SER A 42 0.55 -21.82 -4.44
C SER A 42 -0.27 -20.78 -5.20
N ALA A 43 -0.43 -21.00 -6.50
CA ALA A 43 -1.62 -20.54 -7.22
C ALA A 43 -2.80 -21.49 -6.93
N SER A 44 -3.64 -21.13 -5.97
CA SER A 44 -5.07 -21.45 -6.04
C SER A 44 -5.81 -20.14 -6.24
N SER A 45 -6.31 -19.93 -7.45
CA SER A 45 -7.31 -18.91 -7.73
C SER A 45 -8.58 -19.26 -6.96
N PRO A 46 -9.20 -18.32 -6.24
CA PRO A 46 -10.62 -18.40 -5.97
C PRO A 46 -11.27 -17.35 -6.88
N ASN A 47 -11.89 -17.79 -7.96
CA ASN A 47 -12.87 -16.95 -8.62
C ASN A 47 -13.98 -16.64 -7.60
N GLY A 48 -14.04 -15.38 -7.14
CA GLY A 48 -15.01 -14.84 -6.19
C GLY A 48 -14.50 -13.56 -5.50
N GLU A 49 -15.41 -12.71 -5.02
CA GLU A 49 -15.14 -11.42 -4.32
C GLU A 49 -14.07 -11.53 -3.21
N ALA A 50 -13.93 -12.69 -2.57
CA ALA A 50 -12.95 -12.95 -1.50
C ALA A 50 -11.62 -13.57 -1.97
N GLY A 51 -11.50 -13.98 -3.24
CA GLY A 51 -10.35 -14.76 -3.70
C GLY A 51 -9.05 -13.97 -3.87
N ASN A 52 -9.18 -12.66 -4.03
CA ASN A 52 -8.06 -11.72 -3.99
C ASN A 52 -7.83 -11.12 -2.59
N ALA A 53 -8.67 -11.42 -1.60
CA ALA A 53 -8.57 -10.80 -0.27
C ALA A 53 -7.24 -11.13 0.42
N LYS A 54 -6.74 -12.37 0.29
CA LYS A 54 -5.43 -12.75 0.83
C LYS A 54 -4.30 -11.96 0.18
N LYS A 55 -4.29 -11.87 -1.17
CA LYS A 55 -3.28 -11.10 -1.90
C LYS A 55 -3.32 -9.62 -1.52
N TYR A 56 -4.51 -9.05 -1.38
CA TYR A 56 -4.68 -7.66 -0.94
C TYR A 56 -4.19 -7.43 0.49
N ALA A 57 -4.48 -8.35 1.41
CA ALA A 57 -3.95 -8.31 2.78
C ALA A 57 -2.42 -8.43 2.82
N ASP A 58 -1.84 -9.30 1.98
CA ASP A 58 -0.38 -9.44 1.84
C ASP A 58 0.25 -8.12 1.32
N THR A 59 -0.36 -7.46 0.32
CA THR A 59 0.07 -6.14 -0.16
C THR A 59 -0.03 -5.05 0.91
N ILE A 60 -1.12 -5.02 1.71
CA ILE A 60 -1.22 -4.08 2.84
C ILE A 60 -0.09 -4.33 3.83
N LYS A 61 0.20 -5.59 4.16
CA LYS A 61 1.28 -5.96 5.08
C LYS A 61 2.64 -5.51 4.56
N GLU A 62 2.91 -5.66 3.26
CA GLU A 62 4.13 -5.14 2.64
C GLU A 62 4.25 -3.62 2.78
N HIS A 63 3.16 -2.88 2.55
CA HIS A 63 3.14 -1.43 2.77
C HIS A 63 3.37 -1.05 4.23
N VAL A 64 2.81 -1.80 5.19
CA VAL A 64 3.05 -1.59 6.62
C VAL A 64 4.52 -1.80 6.97
N ILE A 65 5.14 -2.90 6.53
CA ILE A 65 6.56 -3.18 6.79
C ILE A 65 7.45 -2.09 6.17
N LYS A 66 7.13 -1.67 4.94
CA LYS A 66 7.86 -0.58 4.29
C LYS A 66 7.75 0.72 5.09
N LEU A 67 6.54 1.09 5.51
CA LEU A 67 6.30 2.30 6.28
C LEU A 67 6.98 2.25 7.67
N GLN A 68 6.96 1.10 8.33
CA GLN A 68 7.68 0.87 9.59
C GLN A 68 9.20 1.03 9.41
N GLY A 69 9.74 0.52 8.30
CA GLY A 69 11.15 0.69 7.92
C GLY A 69 11.50 2.15 7.63
N ASP A 70 10.68 2.84 6.83
CA ASP A 70 10.86 4.25 6.45
C ASP A 70 10.84 5.17 7.67
N LEU A 71 9.94 4.91 8.63
CA LEU A 71 9.87 5.63 9.91
C LEU A 71 10.97 5.19 10.90
N SER A 72 11.56 4.01 10.71
CA SER A 72 12.53 3.44 11.65
C SER A 72 12.01 3.48 13.10
N ILE A 73 10.78 2.99 13.31
CA ILE A 73 10.02 3.14 14.56
C ILE A 73 10.84 2.70 15.77
N SER A 74 11.49 1.54 15.73
CA SER A 74 12.26 1.02 16.86
C SER A 74 13.46 1.90 17.25
N ALA A 75 14.09 2.58 16.29
CA ALA A 75 15.24 3.45 16.55
C ALA A 75 14.82 4.83 17.07
N ASN A 76 13.68 5.33 16.60
CA ASN A 76 13.19 6.69 16.89
C ASN A 76 12.05 6.71 17.92
N LYS A 77 11.71 5.57 18.54
CA LYS A 77 10.62 5.42 19.50
C LYS A 77 10.61 6.51 20.59
N PRO A 78 11.72 6.82 21.28
CA PRO A 78 11.73 7.86 22.31
C PRO A 78 11.36 9.24 21.76
N HIS A 79 11.81 9.56 20.54
CA HIS A 79 11.49 10.82 19.89
C HIS A 79 10.02 10.90 19.47
N TYR A 80 9.43 9.79 19.03
CA TYR A 80 8.01 9.75 18.70
C TYR A 80 7.11 9.85 19.92
N GLU A 81 7.48 9.20 21.02
CA GLU A 81 6.80 9.37 22.32
C GLU A 81 6.85 10.82 22.77
N ASP A 82 8.03 11.45 22.77
CA ASP A 82 8.19 12.86 23.11
C ASP A 82 7.32 13.77 22.22
N ILE A 83 7.29 13.53 20.90
CA ILE A 83 6.46 14.32 19.96
C ILE A 83 4.98 14.18 20.31
N ILE A 84 4.49 12.96 20.59
CA ILE A 84 3.09 12.72 20.91
C ILE A 84 2.71 13.39 22.24
N VAL A 85 3.55 13.25 23.27
CA VAL A 85 3.32 13.88 24.58
C VAL A 85 3.27 15.40 24.44
N ASN A 86 4.24 16.00 23.75
CA ASN A 86 4.26 17.46 23.53
C ASN A 86 3.03 17.93 22.72
N MET A 87 2.56 17.13 21.76
CA MET A 87 1.34 17.44 21.00
C MET A 87 0.09 17.32 21.87
N GLU A 88 0.02 16.35 22.78
CA GLU A 88 -1.06 16.20 23.74
C GLU A 88 -1.15 17.39 24.70
N GLU A 89 0.00 17.83 25.21
CA GLU A 89 0.09 19.04 26.03
C GLU A 89 -0.37 20.27 25.25
N TYR A 90 0.10 20.44 24.00
CA TYR A 90 -0.31 21.53 23.14
C TYR A 90 -1.81 21.56 22.88
N ILE A 91 -2.44 20.41 22.58
CA ILE A 91 -3.90 20.32 22.40
C ILE A 91 -4.63 20.66 23.69
N SER A 92 -4.12 20.19 24.84
CA SER A 92 -4.71 20.50 26.14
C SER A 92 -4.67 22.02 26.42
N LEU A 93 -3.58 22.70 26.03
CA LEU A 93 -3.48 24.16 26.09
C LEU A 93 -4.43 24.85 25.10
N LEU A 94 -4.62 24.31 23.89
CA LEU A 94 -5.60 24.83 22.94
C LEU A 94 -7.03 24.69 23.44
N MET A 95 -7.37 23.57 24.09
CA MET A 95 -8.67 23.38 24.72
C MET A 95 -8.88 24.42 25.83
N LEU A 96 -7.89 24.60 26.71
CA LEU A 96 -7.95 25.62 27.75
C LEU A 96 -8.14 27.02 27.15
N LYS A 97 -7.38 27.36 26.10
CA LYS A 97 -7.52 28.63 25.38
C LYS A 97 -8.92 28.79 24.77
N SER A 98 -9.52 27.72 24.25
CA SER A 98 -10.89 27.77 23.72
C SER A 98 -11.92 28.02 24.82
N VAL A 99 -11.74 27.43 26.01
CA VAL A 99 -12.63 27.67 27.17
C VAL A 99 -12.50 29.11 27.66
N LEU A 100 -11.27 29.62 27.80
CA LEU A 100 -11.01 30.97 28.30
C LEU A 100 -11.49 32.08 27.36
N ASN A 101 -11.64 31.79 26.06
CA ASN A 101 -12.14 32.75 25.08
C ASN A 101 -13.66 32.64 24.84
N MET A 102 -14.38 31.79 25.57
CA MET A 102 -15.84 31.75 25.48
C MET A 102 -16.44 33.05 26.00
N ASN A 103 -17.46 33.54 25.29
CA ASN A 103 -18.17 34.75 25.67
C ASN A 103 -19.09 34.45 26.86
N THR A 104 -18.76 34.98 28.04
CA THR A 104 -19.54 34.82 29.28
C THR A 104 -20.62 35.89 29.46
N SER A 105 -20.68 36.88 28.56
CA SER A 105 -21.62 38.01 28.62
C SER A 105 -22.95 37.76 27.92
N SER A 106 -23.12 36.58 27.30
CA SER A 106 -24.32 36.19 26.55
C SER A 106 -24.80 34.82 27.04
N ASP A 107 -26.07 34.74 27.44
CA ASP A 107 -26.73 33.47 27.81
C ASP A 107 -27.18 32.66 26.57
N SER A 108 -26.96 33.17 25.36
CA SER A 108 -27.34 32.48 24.12
C SER A 108 -26.34 31.38 23.78
N ALA A 109 -26.81 30.14 23.74
CA ALA A 109 -26.02 28.97 23.35
C ALA A 109 -25.35 29.14 21.97
N ALA A 110 -25.97 29.90 21.06
CA ALA A 110 -25.43 30.15 19.73
C ALA A 110 -24.11 30.94 19.75
N THR A 111 -23.83 31.70 20.80
CA THR A 111 -22.62 32.55 20.88
C THR A 111 -21.33 31.73 21.06
N ASN A 112 -21.41 30.59 21.74
CA ASN A 112 -20.24 29.75 22.06
C ASN A 112 -20.29 28.36 21.39
N ILE A 113 -21.31 28.07 20.57
CA ILE A 113 -21.51 26.73 20.00
C ILE A 113 -20.32 26.28 19.14
N ASP A 114 -19.71 27.19 18.39
CA ASP A 114 -18.54 26.89 17.57
C ASP A 114 -17.31 26.55 18.43
N ALA A 115 -17.10 27.28 19.53
CA ALA A 115 -16.04 26.98 20.49
C ALA A 115 -16.26 25.62 21.17
N ILE A 116 -17.51 25.27 21.48
CA ILE A 116 -17.88 23.96 22.05
C ILE A 116 -17.66 22.82 21.03
N ASN A 117 -18.03 23.02 19.76
CA ASN A 117 -17.79 22.04 18.71
C ASN A 117 -16.29 21.84 18.44
N ASN A 118 -15.51 22.93 18.46
CA ASN A 118 -14.05 22.87 18.35
C ASN A 118 -13.43 22.12 19.53
N LEU A 119 -13.93 22.30 20.76
CA LEU A 119 -13.49 21.52 21.92
C LEU A 119 -13.72 20.02 21.76
N ASN A 120 -14.89 19.61 21.25
CA ASN A 120 -15.18 18.19 20.98
C ASN A 120 -14.23 17.61 19.92
N SER A 121 -13.90 18.40 18.89
CA SER A 121 -12.92 18.01 17.88
C SER A 121 -11.53 17.84 18.47
N LEU A 122 -11.07 18.80 19.30
CA LEU A 122 -9.78 18.73 19.99
C LEU A 122 -9.69 17.54 20.94
N TYR A 123 -10.77 17.23 21.66
CA TYR A 123 -10.85 16.03 22.51
C TYR A 123 -10.70 14.73 21.69
N SER A 124 -11.31 14.67 20.51
CA SER A 124 -11.20 13.52 19.62
C SER A 124 -9.76 13.33 19.10
N VAL A 125 -9.07 14.43 18.78
CA VAL A 125 -7.64 14.39 18.41
C VAL A 125 -6.79 13.93 19.59
N LYS A 126 -7.07 14.41 20.80
CA LYS A 126 -6.39 13.97 22.02
C LYS A 126 -6.52 12.45 22.22
N ALA A 127 -7.72 11.91 22.05
CA ALA A 127 -7.96 10.47 22.13
C ALA A 127 -7.23 9.69 21.02
N ALA A 128 -7.18 10.24 19.80
CA ALA A 128 -6.43 9.64 18.70
C ALA A 128 -4.93 9.57 18.98
N LEU A 129 -4.34 10.64 19.54
CA LEU A 129 -2.93 10.66 19.93
C LEU A 129 -2.60 9.63 21.02
N ASN A 130 -3.48 9.47 22.00
CA ASN A 130 -3.30 8.42 23.01
C ASN A 130 -3.31 7.02 22.39
N ASN A 131 -4.18 6.77 21.41
CA ASN A 131 -4.14 5.50 20.66
C ASN A 131 -2.86 5.34 19.84
N THR A 132 -2.33 6.44 19.27
CA THR A 132 -1.03 6.41 18.59
C THR A 132 0.11 6.10 19.57
N MET A 133 0.09 6.62 20.80
CA MET A 133 1.06 6.30 21.84
C MET A 133 1.04 4.81 22.20
N VAL A 134 -0.15 4.23 22.40
CA VAL A 134 -0.32 2.79 22.66
C VAL A 134 0.22 1.95 21.51
N TYR A 135 -0.01 2.36 20.26
CA TYR A 135 0.54 1.67 19.09
C TYR A 135 2.06 1.69 19.09
N ILE A 136 2.69 2.84 19.37
CA ILE A 136 4.15 2.97 19.42
C ILE A 136 4.75 2.17 20.58
N ASP A 137 4.09 2.13 21.73
CA ASP A 137 4.52 1.32 22.87
C ASP A 137 4.52 -0.17 22.54
N GLY A 138 3.53 -0.62 21.74
CA GLY A 138 3.41 -2.00 21.27
C GLY A 138 4.35 -2.42 20.13
N GLN A 139 5.11 -1.49 19.52
CA GLN A 139 6.19 -1.80 18.57
C GLN A 139 7.53 -1.95 19.29
#